data_AF-A0A125DMA2-F1
#
_entry.id   AF-A0A125DMA2-F1
#
_cell.length_a   1.000
_cell.length_b   1.000
_cell.length_c   1.000
_cell.angle_alpha   90.00
_cell.angle_beta   90.00
_cell.angle_gamma   90.00
#
_symmetry.space_group_name_H-M   'P 1'
#
loop_
_entity.id
_entity.type
_entity.pdbx_description
1 polymer ?
#
loop_
_entity_poly.entity_id
_entity_poly.type
_entity_poly.pdbx_seq_one_letter_code
_entity_poly.pdbx_strand_id
1 'polypeptide(L)'
;MQKLFIPSLGTELKLAQDWYFMLHDEHRNATLVELLTAEGLLGPRKLANEEDAGEPWAEYCFDARLPAGATLKLDRIYIRKNQGDFDSVTFHLKGAKVPSRTEVRKGVAIGAGGREEFSYERKIPSRGVRFWVRLDDANNIHFE
;
A
#
# COMPACT_ATOMS: atom_id res chain seq x y z
N MET A 1 18.61 -18.07 -17.68
CA MET A 1 19.60 -16.97 -17.65
C MET A 1 18.88 -15.72 -17.20
N GLN A 2 19.20 -15.15 -16.04
CA GLN A 2 18.57 -13.90 -15.59
C GLN A 2 19.16 -12.74 -16.41
N LYS A 3 18.30 -11.93 -17.03
CA LYS A 3 18.68 -10.68 -17.70
C LYS A 3 18.35 -9.54 -16.73
N LEU A 4 19.30 -8.63 -16.53
CA LEU A 4 19.01 -7.39 -15.81
C LEU A 4 17.99 -6.58 -16.62
N PHE A 5 16.85 -6.29 -16.00
CA PHE A 5 15.79 -5.47 -16.58
C PHE A 5 15.42 -4.39 -15.57
N ILE A 6 15.71 -3.14 -15.93
CA ILE A 6 15.32 -1.97 -15.13
C ILE A 6 14.27 -1.21 -15.96
N PRO A 7 12.98 -1.27 -15.60
CA PRO A 7 11.94 -0.61 -16.36
C PRO A 7 12.01 0.91 -16.23
N SER A 8 11.63 1.62 -17.30
CA SER A 8 11.40 3.06 -17.24
C SER A 8 10.20 3.40 -16.37
N LEU A 9 10.19 4.58 -15.75
CA LEU A 9 8.99 5.07 -15.05
C LEU A 9 7.82 5.17 -16.04
N GLY A 10 6.64 4.74 -15.59
CA GLY A 10 5.44 4.65 -16.40
C GLY A 10 5.29 3.36 -17.21
N THR A 11 6.30 2.49 -17.24
CA THR A 11 6.17 1.14 -17.83
C THR A 11 5.02 0.40 -17.16
N GLU A 12 4.17 -0.23 -17.98
CA GLU A 12 3.11 -1.10 -17.52
C GLU A 12 3.61 -2.55 -17.54
N LEU A 13 3.45 -3.24 -16.41
CA LEU A 13 3.84 -4.62 -16.19
C LEU A 13 2.56 -5.41 -15.92
N LYS A 14 2.28 -6.42 -16.74
CA LYS A 14 1.17 -7.34 -16.50
C LYS A 14 1.69 -8.56 -15.77
N LEU A 15 1.11 -8.88 -14.62
CA LEU A 15 1.51 -10.04 -13.83
C LEU A 15 1.23 -11.33 -14.61
N ALA A 16 2.27 -12.15 -14.81
CA ALA A 16 2.15 -13.45 -15.48
C ALA A 16 1.55 -14.54 -14.56
N GLN A 17 1.67 -14.35 -13.25
CA GLN A 17 1.15 -15.24 -12.21
C GLN A 17 0.77 -14.43 -10.98
N ASP A 18 0.15 -15.08 -9.99
CA ASP A 18 -0.11 -14.46 -8.70
C ASP A 18 1.20 -13.96 -8.07
N TRP A 19 1.17 -12.75 -7.55
CA TRP A 19 2.28 -12.14 -6.84
C TRP A 19 1.95 -12.03 -5.36
N TYR A 20 2.74 -12.71 -4.55
CA TYR A 20 2.69 -12.66 -3.09
C TYR A 20 3.83 -11.79 -2.58
N PHE A 21 3.54 -10.91 -1.63
CA PHE A 21 4.51 -9.97 -1.09
C PHE A 21 4.09 -9.48 0.29
N MET A 22 5.06 -8.92 1.02
CA MET A 22 4.80 -8.25 2.27
C MET A 22 4.37 -6.79 2.04
N LEU A 23 3.13 -6.47 2.41
CA LEU A 23 2.63 -5.10 2.33
C LEU A 23 2.78 -4.41 3.69
N HIS A 24 3.69 -3.44 3.78
CA HIS A 24 3.85 -2.65 5.01
C HIS A 24 2.59 -1.84 5.33
N ASP A 25 2.18 -1.87 6.60
CA ASP A 25 1.05 -1.12 7.16
C ASP A 25 1.42 0.35 7.33
N GLU A 26 1.43 1.08 6.22
CA GLU A 26 1.74 2.49 6.19
C GLU A 26 0.71 3.27 5.36
N HIS A 27 0.53 4.56 5.68
CA HIS A 27 -0.44 5.44 5.04
C HIS A 27 -0.37 5.46 3.50
N ARG A 28 0.83 5.27 2.92
CA ARG A 28 1.05 5.24 1.46
C ARG A 28 0.44 3.99 0.80
N ASN A 29 0.26 2.92 1.57
CA ASN A 29 -0.33 1.65 1.14
C ASN A 29 -1.83 1.54 1.47
N ALA A 30 -2.39 2.53 2.18
CA ALA A 30 -3.76 2.48 2.68
C ALA A 30 -4.82 2.20 1.61
N THR A 31 -4.61 2.68 0.37
CA THR A 31 -5.57 2.40 -0.73
C THR A 31 -5.53 0.95 -1.19
N LEU A 32 -4.35 0.30 -1.18
CA LEU A 32 -4.25 -1.11 -1.51
C LEU A 32 -4.75 -1.98 -0.36
N VAL A 33 -4.43 -1.63 0.89
CA VAL A 33 -4.97 -2.32 2.08
C VAL A 33 -6.49 -2.36 2.05
N GLU A 34 -7.14 -1.21 1.79
CA GLU A 34 -8.60 -1.11 1.70
C GLU A 34 -9.15 -2.02 0.60
N LEU A 35 -8.54 -2.01 -0.59
CA LEU A 35 -8.96 -2.84 -1.72
C LEU A 35 -8.83 -4.33 -1.39
N LEU A 36 -7.64 -4.78 -0.98
CA LEU A 36 -7.36 -6.20 -0.77
C LEU A 36 -8.14 -6.77 0.42
N THR A 37 -8.45 -5.94 1.43
CA THR A 37 -9.36 -6.34 2.52
C THR A 37 -10.75 -6.64 1.98
N ALA A 38 -11.29 -5.76 1.13
CA ALA A 38 -12.62 -5.95 0.55
C ALA A 38 -12.70 -7.17 -0.39
N GLU A 39 -11.58 -7.53 -1.02
CA GLU A 39 -11.48 -8.68 -1.93
C GLU A 39 -11.06 -10.00 -1.24
N GLY A 40 -10.76 -9.98 0.07
CA GLY A 40 -10.28 -11.17 0.79
C GLY A 40 -8.88 -11.62 0.35
N LEU A 41 -8.06 -10.68 -0.14
CA LEU A 41 -6.70 -10.90 -0.66
C LEU A 41 -5.59 -10.41 0.29
N LEU A 42 -5.98 -10.02 1.50
CA LEU A 42 -5.08 -9.53 2.53
C LEU A 42 -5.12 -10.46 3.73
N GLY A 43 -3.95 -10.97 4.12
CA GLY A 43 -3.75 -11.73 5.34
C GLY A 43 -3.91 -10.90 6.61
N PRO A 44 -3.85 -11.52 7.80
CA PRO A 44 -3.91 -10.80 9.06
C PRO A 44 -2.73 -9.83 9.21
N ARG A 45 -2.96 -8.73 9.93
CA ARG A 45 -1.92 -7.80 10.35
C ARG A 45 -0.94 -8.53 11.27
N LYS A 46 0.37 -8.42 11.00
CA LYS A 46 1.43 -9.03 11.80
C LYS A 46 2.63 -8.09 11.94
N LEU A 47 3.58 -8.46 12.81
CA LEU A 47 4.85 -7.76 12.91
C LEU A 47 5.67 -8.01 11.64
N ALA A 48 6.33 -6.96 11.14
CA ALA A 48 7.27 -7.10 10.02
C ALA A 48 8.54 -7.85 10.43
N ASN A 49 8.94 -7.70 11.70
CA ASN A 49 10.01 -8.45 12.33
C ASN A 49 9.54 -8.91 13.72
N GLU A 50 9.55 -10.21 13.98
CA GLU A 50 9.12 -10.77 15.26
C GLU A 50 10.06 -10.37 16.42
N GLU A 51 11.32 -10.05 16.12
CA GLU A 51 12.29 -9.60 17.12
C GLU A 51 11.93 -8.22 17.71
N ASP A 52 11.16 -7.41 16.99
CA ASP A 52 10.72 -6.08 17.44
C ASP A 52 9.46 -6.15 18.33
N ALA A 53 9.02 -7.35 18.73
CA ALA A 53 7.79 -7.53 19.51
C ALA A 53 7.83 -6.76 20.85
N GLY A 54 6.95 -5.77 20.97
CA GLY A 54 6.83 -4.92 22.17
C GLY A 54 7.58 -3.60 22.08
N GLU A 55 8.36 -3.39 21.02
CA GLU A 55 9.06 -2.12 20.81
C GLU A 55 8.12 -1.04 20.26
N PRO A 56 8.31 0.24 20.66
CA PRO A 56 7.45 1.33 20.20
C PRO A 56 7.66 1.67 18.71
N TRP A 57 8.77 1.22 18.12
CA TRP A 57 9.08 1.36 16.69
C TRP A 57 8.77 0.11 15.87
N ALA A 58 8.13 -0.90 16.45
CA ALA A 58 7.77 -2.13 15.74
C ALA A 58 6.94 -1.83 14.49
N GLU A 59 7.43 -2.28 13.33
CA GLU A 59 6.72 -2.15 12.06
C GLU A 59 5.68 -3.27 11.91
N TYR A 60 4.56 -2.96 11.26
CA TYR A 60 3.52 -3.93 10.95
C TYR A 60 3.36 -4.10 9.45
N CYS A 61 2.90 -5.28 9.05
CA CYS A 61 2.67 -5.62 7.66
C CYS A 61 1.50 -6.61 7.51
N PHE A 62 1.22 -6.95 6.26
CA PHE A 62 0.25 -7.95 5.84
C PHE A 62 0.86 -8.86 4.79
N ASP A 63 0.49 -10.14 4.78
CA ASP A 63 0.69 -10.99 3.61
C ASP A 63 -0.33 -10.60 2.54
N ALA A 64 0.12 -10.07 1.42
CA ALA A 64 -0.74 -9.58 0.34
C ALA A 64 -0.60 -10.47 -0.90
N ARG A 65 -1.70 -10.59 -1.65
CA ARG A 65 -1.73 -11.23 -2.96
C ARG A 65 -2.33 -10.29 -4.01
N LEU A 66 -1.63 -10.15 -5.14
CA LEU A 66 -2.22 -9.64 -6.38
C LEU A 66 -2.39 -10.78 -7.39
N PRO A 67 -3.58 -10.94 -7.98
CA PRO A 67 -3.84 -12.04 -8.90
C PRO A 67 -3.11 -11.87 -10.23
N ALA A 68 -2.82 -12.99 -10.88
CA ALA A 68 -2.34 -13.02 -12.26
C ALA A 68 -3.22 -12.15 -13.19
N GLY A 69 -2.59 -11.51 -14.16
CA GLY A 69 -3.25 -10.61 -15.11
C GLY A 69 -3.46 -9.18 -14.61
N ALA A 70 -3.19 -8.87 -13.33
CA ALA A 70 -3.19 -7.49 -12.85
C ALA A 70 -2.12 -6.65 -13.57
N THR A 71 -2.47 -5.40 -13.89
CA THR A 71 -1.54 -4.46 -14.55
C THR A 71 -1.02 -3.43 -13.55
N LEU A 72 0.29 -3.42 -13.35
CA LEU A 72 1.02 -2.47 -12.53
C LEU A 72 1.68 -1.43 -13.41
N LYS A 73 1.40 -0.15 -13.19
CA LYS A 73 2.19 0.94 -13.78
C LYS A 73 3.28 1.34 -12.79
N LEU A 74 4.53 1.25 -13.20
CA LEU A 74 5.67 1.68 -12.40
C LEU A 74 5.62 3.20 -12.21
N ASP A 75 5.76 3.65 -10.97
CA ASP A 75 5.70 5.08 -10.63
C ASP A 75 7.01 5.61 -10.07
N ARG A 76 7.70 4.82 -9.24
CA ARG A 76 8.99 5.20 -8.66
C ARG A 76 9.84 3.98 -8.37
N ILE A 77 11.12 4.08 -8.66
CA ILE A 77 12.19 3.23 -8.11
C ILE A 77 13.00 4.12 -7.18
N TYR A 78 13.14 3.72 -5.92
CA TYR A 78 13.90 4.45 -4.91
C TYR A 78 15.00 3.55 -4.39
N ILE A 79 16.26 3.94 -4.60
CA ILE A 79 17.45 3.21 -4.14
C ILE A 79 18.34 4.18 -3.37
N ARG A 80 18.71 3.84 -2.14
CA ARG A 80 19.51 4.70 -1.26
C ARG A 80 20.82 4.03 -0.88
N LYS A 81 21.94 4.67 -1.27
CA LYS A 81 23.29 4.18 -0.98
C LYS A 81 23.46 3.90 0.53
N ASN A 82 23.90 2.68 0.84
CA ASN A 82 24.17 2.18 2.19
C ASN A 82 22.96 2.18 3.15
N GLN A 83 21.75 2.25 2.63
CA GLN A 83 20.52 2.21 3.43
C GLN A 83 19.46 1.38 2.71
N GLY A 84 19.80 0.11 2.48
CA GLY A 84 19.00 -0.83 1.69
C GLY A 84 17.59 -1.01 2.22
N ASP A 85 17.37 -0.78 3.52
CA ASP A 85 16.03 -0.79 4.10
C ASP A 85 15.10 0.19 3.37
N PHE A 86 15.57 1.34 2.89
CA PHE A 86 14.69 2.28 2.17
C PHE A 86 14.43 1.88 0.70
N ASP A 87 15.13 0.88 0.17
CA ASP A 87 15.01 0.50 -1.24
C ASP A 87 13.61 -0.05 -1.51
N SER A 88 12.91 0.60 -2.44
CA SER A 88 11.49 0.35 -2.65
C SER A 88 11.05 0.69 -4.06
N VAL A 89 9.98 0.02 -4.49
CA VAL A 89 9.32 0.27 -5.77
C VAL A 89 7.88 0.66 -5.50
N THR A 90 7.42 1.71 -6.17
CA THR A 90 6.04 2.20 -6.07
C THR A 90 5.30 1.93 -7.37
N PHE A 91 4.08 1.42 -7.24
CA PHE A 91 3.20 1.05 -8.35
C PHE A 91 1.84 1.76 -8.26
N HIS A 92 1.24 1.96 -9.42
CA HIS A 92 -0.19 2.18 -9.58
C HIS A 92 -0.85 0.90 -10.08
N LEU A 93 -1.84 0.38 -9.36
CA LEU A 93 -2.65 -0.75 -9.83
C LEU A 93 -3.71 -0.23 -10.80
N LYS A 94 -3.54 -0.51 -12.09
CA LYS A 94 -4.43 -0.05 -13.15
C LYS A 94 -5.78 -0.79 -13.08
N GLY A 95 -6.86 -0.09 -13.42
CA GLY A 95 -8.22 -0.64 -13.38
C GLY A 95 -8.83 -0.71 -11.98
N ALA A 96 -8.02 -0.82 -10.93
CA ALA A 96 -8.49 -0.82 -9.55
C ALA A 96 -8.79 0.60 -9.03
N LYS A 97 -9.85 0.71 -8.24
CA LYS A 97 -10.23 1.95 -7.56
C LYS A 97 -10.81 1.64 -6.19
N VAL A 98 -10.45 2.47 -5.23
CA VAL A 98 -11.21 2.56 -3.99
C VAL A 98 -12.50 3.34 -4.26
N PRO A 99 -13.69 2.81 -3.96
CA PRO A 99 -14.95 3.50 -4.22
C PRO A 99 -15.08 4.78 -3.38
N SER A 100 -15.85 5.73 -3.88
CA SER A 100 -16.20 6.91 -3.09
C SER A 100 -17.11 6.52 -1.93
N ARG A 101 -16.96 7.17 -0.78
CA ARG A 101 -17.81 6.94 0.39
C ARG A 101 -18.11 8.24 1.13
N THR A 102 -19.18 8.26 1.90
CA THR A 102 -19.46 9.34 2.85
C THR A 102 -19.06 8.87 4.25
N GLU A 103 -18.24 9.66 4.93
CA GLU A 103 -17.88 9.43 6.32
C GLU A 103 -18.53 10.49 7.20
N VAL A 104 -19.15 10.07 8.30
CA VAL A 104 -19.54 10.98 9.38
C VAL A 104 -18.34 11.16 10.29
N ARG A 105 -17.83 12.38 10.39
CA ARG A 105 -16.77 12.73 11.35
C ARG A 105 -17.36 13.42 12.55
N LYS A 106 -16.90 13.03 13.73
CA LYS A 106 -17.17 13.71 14.98
C LYS A 106 -15.98 14.59 15.33
N GLY A 107 -16.27 15.82 15.71
CA GLY A 107 -15.28 16.81 16.12
C GLY A 107 -15.68 17.40 17.45
N VAL A 108 -14.71 18.07 18.05
CA VAL A 108 -14.89 18.82 19.30
C VAL A 108 -14.39 20.22 19.06
N ALA A 109 -15.26 21.21 19.25
CA ALA A 109 -14.88 22.61 19.28
C ALA A 109 -14.60 23.01 20.74
N ILE A 110 -13.49 23.72 20.96
CA ILE A 110 -13.16 24.31 22.26
C ILE A 110 -13.24 25.82 22.09
N GLY A 111 -14.23 26.44 22.73
CA GLY A 111 -14.45 27.88 22.71
C GLY A 111 -14.58 28.47 24.11
N ALA A 112 -14.82 29.78 24.18
CA ALA A 112 -15.00 30.50 25.45
C ALA A 112 -16.16 29.94 26.30
N GLY A 113 -17.15 29.29 25.68
CA GLY A 113 -18.30 28.64 26.34
C GLY A 113 -18.08 27.18 26.76
N GLY A 114 -16.87 26.63 26.57
CA GLY A 114 -16.54 25.25 26.91
C GLY A 114 -16.39 24.34 25.68
N ARG A 115 -16.63 23.04 25.90
CA ARG A 115 -16.39 21.97 24.93
C ARG A 115 -17.71 21.57 24.26
N GLU A 116 -17.83 21.76 22.96
CA GLU A 116 -18.99 21.34 22.17
C GLU A 116 -18.63 20.23 21.20
N GLU A 117 -19.44 19.18 21.16
CA GLU A 117 -19.32 18.12 20.17
C GLU A 117 -20.15 18.45 18.93
N PHE A 118 -19.60 18.18 17.75
CA PHE A 118 -20.32 18.31 16.49
C PHE A 118 -20.04 17.14 15.57
N SER A 119 -20.92 16.92 14.60
CA SER A 119 -20.70 15.94 13.54
C SER A 119 -20.96 16.56 12.17
N TYR A 120 -20.17 16.17 11.18
CA TYR A 120 -20.38 16.57 9.81
C TYR A 120 -20.10 15.42 8.85
N GLU A 121 -20.81 15.40 7.74
CA GLU A 121 -20.57 14.46 6.66
C GLU A 121 -19.43 14.96 5.77
N ARG A 122 -18.53 14.04 5.43
CA ARG A 122 -17.45 14.27 4.48
C ARG A 122 -17.54 13.26 3.35
N LYS A 123 -17.69 13.76 2.12
CA LYS A 123 -17.57 12.94 0.92
C LYS A 123 -16.11 12.67 0.60
N ILE A 124 -15.74 11.41 0.52
CA ILE A 124 -14.42 10.94 0.07
C ILE A 124 -14.58 10.51 -1.40
N PRO A 125 -13.85 11.14 -2.33
CA PRO A 125 -13.90 10.76 -3.74
C PRO A 125 -13.29 9.37 -3.95
N SER A 126 -13.60 8.75 -5.09
CA SER A 126 -12.91 7.54 -5.50
C SER A 126 -11.42 7.85 -5.71
N ARG A 127 -10.57 6.89 -5.34
CA ARG A 127 -9.11 7.04 -5.40
C ARG A 127 -8.52 5.93 -6.24
N GLY A 128 -7.53 6.25 -7.07
CA GLY A 128 -6.69 5.24 -7.69
C GLY A 128 -5.88 4.51 -6.63
N VAL A 129 -5.51 3.26 -6.92
CA VAL A 129 -4.76 2.42 -5.97
C VAL A 129 -3.28 2.59 -6.24
N ARG A 130 -2.55 3.11 -5.25
CA ARG A 130 -1.10 3.27 -5.27
C ARG A 130 -0.54 2.63 -4.02
N PHE A 131 0.61 1.98 -4.16
CA PHE A 131 1.30 1.31 -3.06
C PHE A 131 2.78 1.18 -3.38
N TRP A 132 3.57 0.96 -2.34
CA TRP A 132 4.98 0.61 -2.44
C TRP A 132 5.24 -0.72 -1.74
N VAL A 133 6.29 -1.40 -2.21
CA VAL A 133 6.85 -2.61 -1.62
C VAL A 133 8.36 -2.45 -1.50
N ARG A 134 8.99 -3.22 -0.61
CA ARG A 134 10.46 -3.30 -0.55
C ARG A 134 11.00 -3.84 -1.88
N LEU A 135 12.24 -3.47 -2.21
CA LEU A 135 12.86 -3.90 -3.46
C LEU A 135 12.90 -5.43 -3.59
N ASP A 136 13.16 -6.14 -2.50
CA ASP A 136 13.23 -7.61 -2.48
C ASP A 136 11.89 -8.26 -2.88
N ASP A 137 10.77 -7.75 -2.39
CA ASP A 137 9.43 -8.19 -2.82
C ASP A 137 9.18 -7.88 -4.30
N ALA A 138 9.59 -6.70 -4.77
CA ALA A 138 9.43 -6.30 -6.17
C ALA A 138 10.26 -7.18 -7.12
N ASN A 139 11.42 -7.65 -6.68
CA ASN A 139 12.29 -8.53 -7.47
C ASN A 139 11.70 -9.94 -7.68
N ASN A 140 10.67 -10.31 -6.92
CA ASN A 140 9.95 -11.58 -7.06
C ASN A 140 8.75 -11.50 -8.02
N ILE A 141 8.54 -10.36 -8.68
CA ILE A 141 7.47 -10.21 -9.67
C ILE A 141 7.82 -11.00 -10.94
N HIS A 142 6.85 -11.76 -11.42
CA HIS A 142 6.87 -12.38 -12.74
C HIS A 142 5.89 -11.66 -13.66
N PHE A 143 6.39 -11.05 -14.74
CA PHE A 143 5.59 -10.31 -15.71
C PHE A 143 5.70 -10.91 -17.12
N GLU A 144 4.65 -10.71 -17.92
CA GLU A 144 4.57 -11.09 -19.35
C GLU A 144 5.50 -10.28 -20.25
#